data_AF-A0A6L7JL28-F1
#
_entry.id   AF-A0A6L7JL28-F1
#
_cell.length_a   1.000
_cell.length_b   1.000
_cell.length_c   1.000
_cell.angle_alpha   90.00
_cell.angle_beta   90.00
_cell.angle_gamma   90.00
#
_symmetry.space_group_name_H-M   'P 1'
#
loop_
_entity.id
_entity.type
_entity.pdbx_description
1 polymer ?
#
loop_
_entity_poly.entity_id
_entity_poly.type
_entity_poly.pdbx_seq_one_letter_code
_entity_poly.pdbx_strand_id
1 'polypeptide(L)'
;MAVKLRLMRMGKRKQPSYRVVAADSRKARNGRFIEIVGTYNPRVEPSHIAINNQRALHWLRHGAQPSERVQKLLVISGAWAEFTGEPEAAPKEPNPPTKVTLAADAEVSASEVSDVKAEVGEADEEESEPQVEGEES
;
A
#
# COMPACT_ATOMS: atom_id res chain seq x y z
N MET A 1 -0.21 -27.79 -7.83
CA MET A 1 -0.46 -27.35 -6.43
C MET A 1 0.58 -26.29 -6.14
N ALA A 2 0.19 -25.04 -5.92
CA ALA A 2 1.16 -23.94 -5.75
C ALA A 2 0.66 -22.97 -4.69
N VAL A 3 1.50 -22.70 -3.69
CA VAL A 3 1.21 -21.69 -2.66
C VAL A 3 1.57 -20.32 -3.21
N LYS A 4 0.67 -19.35 -3.02
CA LYS A 4 0.87 -17.96 -3.37
C LYS A 4 0.74 -17.08 -2.14
N LEU A 5 1.63 -16.10 -2.01
CA LEU A 5 1.46 -15.01 -1.06
C LEU A 5 0.59 -13.95 -1.73
N ARG A 6 -0.58 -13.68 -1.16
CA ARG A 6 -1.58 -12.78 -1.75
C ARG A 6 -2.21 -11.87 -0.70
N LEU A 7 -2.81 -10.78 -1.16
CA LEU A 7 -3.59 -9.88 -0.31
C LEU A 7 -5.02 -10.38 -0.22
N MET A 8 -5.45 -10.68 1.01
CA MET A 8 -6.84 -10.93 1.34
C MET A 8 -7.48 -9.63 1.80
N ARG A 9 -8.57 -9.23 1.15
CA ARG A 9 -9.29 -8.01 1.53
C ARG A 9 -10.17 -8.29 2.73
N MET A 10 -9.95 -7.51 3.77
CA MET A 10 -10.73 -7.41 4.99
C MET A 10 -11.30 -5.98 5.11
N GLY A 11 -12.11 -5.75 6.15
CA GLY A 11 -12.64 -4.43 6.48
C GLY A 11 -14.03 -4.13 5.89
N LYS A 12 -14.49 -2.91 6.16
CA LYS A 12 -15.84 -2.44 5.82
C LYS A 12 -15.87 -1.81 4.43
N ARG A 13 -17.08 -1.50 3.92
CA ARG A 13 -17.24 -0.70 2.71
C ARG A 13 -16.53 0.65 2.90
N LYS A 14 -15.78 1.10 1.88
CA LYS A 14 -14.91 2.31 1.91
C LYS A 14 -13.76 2.28 2.94
N GLN A 15 -13.53 1.16 3.62
CA GLN A 15 -12.43 1.01 4.59
C GLN A 15 -11.69 -0.31 4.32
N PRO A 16 -10.92 -0.39 3.21
CA PRO A 16 -10.20 -1.62 2.88
C PRO A 16 -8.99 -1.80 3.81
N SER A 17 -8.93 -2.96 4.47
CA SER A 17 -7.71 -3.45 5.13
C SER A 17 -7.28 -4.74 4.46
N TYR A 18 -5.99 -5.03 4.42
CA TYR A 18 -5.47 -6.21 3.76
C TYR A 18 -4.65 -7.06 4.71
N ARG A 19 -4.74 -8.38 4.53
CA ARG A 19 -3.85 -9.34 5.17
C ARG A 19 -2.99 -10.00 4.10
N VAL A 20 -1.69 -10.08 4.34
CA VAL A 20 -0.77 -10.88 3.53
C VAL A 20 -0.94 -12.33 3.99
N VAL A 21 -1.45 -13.19 3.11
CA VAL A 21 -1.75 -14.59 3.44
C VAL A 21 -1.05 -15.55 2.50
N ALA A 22 -0.58 -16.66 3.04
CA ALA A 22 -0.14 -17.83 2.28
C ALA A 22 -1.36 -18.72 2.01
N ALA A 23 -1.69 -18.95 0.74
CA ALA A 23 -2.82 -19.78 0.34
C ALA A 23 -2.54 -20.55 -0.96
N ASP A 24 -3.22 -21.68 -1.16
CA ASP A 24 -3.20 -22.38 -2.46
C ASP A 24 -3.83 -21.49 -3.53
N SER A 25 -3.18 -21.39 -4.69
CA SER A 25 -3.58 -20.54 -5.81
C SER A 25 -5.00 -20.78 -6.32
N ARG A 26 -5.53 -22.00 -6.16
CA ARG A 26 -6.87 -22.39 -6.65
C ARG A 26 -8.00 -21.96 -5.71
N LYS A 27 -7.69 -21.52 -4.49
CA LYS A 27 -8.71 -21.13 -3.50
C LYS A 27 -9.20 -19.72 -3.76
N ALA A 28 -10.47 -19.45 -3.44
CA ALA A 28 -11.06 -18.11 -3.53
C ALA A 28 -10.22 -17.07 -2.78
N ARG A 29 -10.19 -15.81 -3.26
CA ARG A 29 -9.34 -14.72 -2.73
C ARG A 29 -9.44 -14.54 -1.21
N ASN A 30 -10.68 -14.51 -0.72
CA ASN A 30 -11.00 -14.33 0.70
C ASN A 30 -11.46 -15.64 1.38
N GLY A 31 -11.07 -16.79 0.83
CA GLY A 31 -11.43 -18.12 1.36
C GLY A 31 -10.40 -18.68 2.34
N ARG A 32 -10.38 -20.02 2.44
CA ARG A 32 -9.42 -20.75 3.28
C ARG A 32 -7.98 -20.44 2.90
N PHE A 33 -7.20 -20.01 3.89
CA PHE A 33 -5.76 -19.79 3.81
C PHE A 33 -5.02 -20.78 4.72
N ILE A 34 -3.70 -20.85 4.56
CA ILE A 34 -2.82 -21.68 5.39
C ILE A 34 -2.37 -20.87 6.59
N GLU A 35 -1.82 -19.68 6.34
CA GLU A 35 -1.26 -18.81 7.38
C GLU A 35 -1.34 -17.32 6.99
N ILE A 36 -1.40 -16.46 8.01
CA ILE A 36 -1.27 -15.00 7.87
C ILE A 36 0.18 -14.61 8.14
N VAL A 37 0.83 -13.99 7.15
CA VAL A 37 2.23 -13.53 7.23
C VAL A 37 2.33 -12.09 7.73
N GLY A 38 1.30 -11.29 7.46
CA GLY A 38 1.29 -9.88 7.85
C GLY A 38 -0.01 -9.14 7.54
N THR A 39 0.01 -7.84 7.78
CA THR A 39 -1.10 -6.91 7.55
C THR A 39 -0.63 -5.68 6.78
N TYR A 40 -1.54 -5.12 5.98
CA TYR A 40 -1.31 -3.92 5.20
C TYR A 40 -2.56 -3.03 5.24
N ASN A 41 -2.40 -1.79 5.67
CA ASN A 41 -3.46 -0.79 5.69
C ASN A 41 -3.04 0.46 4.90
N PRO A 42 -3.57 0.67 3.69
CA PRO A 42 -3.24 1.83 2.86
C PRO A 42 -3.94 3.13 3.29
N ARG A 43 -4.82 3.09 4.28
CA ARG A 43 -5.66 4.25 4.65
C ARG A 43 -5.04 5.12 5.73
N VAL A 44 -4.03 4.61 6.40
CA VAL A 44 -3.23 5.37 7.36
C VAL A 44 -2.13 6.06 6.58
N GLU A 45 -1.86 7.32 6.88
CA GLU A 45 -0.70 8.06 6.39
C GLU A 45 0.26 8.21 7.58
N PRO A 46 1.43 7.55 7.58
CA PRO A 46 1.98 6.65 6.57
C PRO A 46 1.29 5.28 6.50
N SER A 47 1.35 4.63 5.33
CA SER A 47 0.76 3.30 5.13
C SER A 47 1.29 2.29 6.15
N HIS A 48 0.40 1.75 6.99
CA HIS A 48 0.79 0.80 8.02
C HIS A 48 1.06 -0.58 7.42
N ILE A 49 2.31 -1.02 7.49
CA ILE A 49 2.80 -2.31 6.99
C ILE A 49 3.42 -3.07 8.16
N ALA A 50 2.84 -4.20 8.52
CA ALA A 50 3.39 -5.10 9.54
C ALA A 50 3.54 -6.49 8.95
N ILE A 51 4.79 -6.91 8.70
CA ILE A 51 5.13 -8.20 8.10
C ILE A 51 6.07 -8.95 9.04
N ASN A 52 5.79 -10.25 9.23
CA ASN A 52 6.74 -11.13 9.92
C ASN A 52 7.77 -11.67 8.92
N ASN A 53 8.99 -11.13 8.97
CA ASN A 53 10.08 -11.51 8.05
C ASN A 53 10.43 -12.99 8.14
N GLN A 54 10.48 -13.57 9.34
CA GLN A 54 10.81 -14.99 9.52
C GLN A 54 9.82 -15.92 8.80
N ARG A 55 8.52 -15.63 8.93
CA ARG A 55 7.47 -16.41 8.26
C ARG A 55 7.44 -16.14 6.76
N ALA A 56 7.65 -14.89 6.34
CA ALA A 56 7.75 -14.55 4.93
C ALA A 56 8.89 -15.33 4.25
N LEU A 57 10.09 -15.32 4.85
CA LEU A 57 11.26 -16.06 4.36
C LEU A 57 11.02 -17.57 4.31
N HIS A 58 10.38 -18.13 5.33
CA HIS A 58 10.00 -19.54 5.33
C HIS A 58 9.17 -19.86 4.08
N TRP A 59 8.11 -19.12 3.82
CA TRP A 59 7.25 -19.36 2.66
C TRP A 59 7.97 -19.14 1.32
N LEU A 60 8.80 -18.11 1.21
CA LEU A 60 9.61 -17.85 0.01
C LEU A 60 10.59 -19.01 -0.26
N ARG A 61 11.28 -19.53 0.77
CA ARG A 61 12.17 -20.70 0.66
C ARG A 61 11.42 -21.98 0.29
N HIS A 62 10.16 -22.12 0.67
CA HIS A 62 9.28 -23.23 0.26
C HIS A 62 8.69 -23.04 -1.15
N GLY A 63 9.12 -22.02 -1.91
CA GLY A 63 8.69 -21.77 -3.28
C GLY A 63 7.34 -21.06 -3.40
N ALA A 64 6.88 -20.38 -2.35
CA ALA A 64 5.67 -19.58 -2.43
C ALA A 64 5.89 -18.39 -3.39
N GLN A 65 4.96 -18.21 -4.33
CA GLN A 65 5.03 -17.15 -5.32
C GLN A 65 4.29 -15.90 -4.82
N PRO A 66 4.96 -14.76 -4.57
CA PRO A 66 4.28 -13.52 -4.18
C PRO A 66 3.58 -12.85 -5.37
N SER A 67 2.47 -12.16 -5.09
CA SER A 67 1.88 -11.23 -6.07
C SER A 67 2.66 -9.90 -6.12
N GLU A 68 2.55 -9.14 -7.21
CA GLU A 68 3.29 -7.88 -7.42
C GLU A 68 3.19 -6.90 -6.24
N ARG A 69 1.98 -6.73 -5.69
CA ARG A 69 1.78 -5.85 -4.53
C ARG A 69 2.42 -6.41 -3.27
N VAL A 70 2.35 -7.72 -3.05
CA VAL A 70 3.01 -8.36 -1.90
C VAL A 70 4.52 -8.26 -2.03
N GLN A 71 5.08 -8.43 -3.23
CA GLN A 71 6.51 -8.27 -3.48
C GLN A 71 6.98 -6.85 -3.09
N LYS A 72 6.24 -5.80 -3.48
CA LYS A 72 6.56 -4.42 -3.06
C LYS A 72 6.56 -4.27 -1.54
N LEU A 73 5.58 -4.86 -0.86
CA LEU A 73 5.54 -4.83 0.61
C LEU A 73 6.71 -5.61 1.23
N LEU A 74 7.12 -6.73 0.62
CA LEU A 74 8.26 -7.53 1.08
C LEU A 74 9.59 -6.77 0.89
N VAL A 75 9.72 -6.00 -0.18
CA VAL A 75 10.86 -5.08 -0.40
C VAL A 75 10.90 -4.02 0.69
N ILE A 76 9.77 -3.33 0.95
CA ILE A 76 9.68 -2.32 2.02
C ILE A 76 10.01 -2.91 3.40
N SER A 77 9.61 -4.16 3.67
CA SER A 77 9.91 -4.83 4.93
C SER A 77 11.33 -5.40 5.06
N GLY A 78 12.14 -5.37 3.99
CA GLY A 78 13.48 -5.98 3.95
C GLY A 78 13.51 -7.50 3.73
N ALA A 79 12.39 -8.22 3.95
CA ALA A 79 12.32 -9.67 3.77
C ALA A 79 12.69 -10.15 2.35
N TRP A 80 12.45 -9.33 1.33
CA TRP A 80 12.83 -9.66 -0.05
C TRP A 80 14.34 -9.60 -0.30
N ALA A 81 15.01 -8.62 0.29
CA ALA A 81 16.47 -8.49 0.22
C ALA A 81 17.15 -9.67 0.93
N GLU A 82 16.65 -10.03 2.11
CA GLU A 82 17.11 -11.21 2.87
C GLU A 82 16.92 -12.53 2.10
N PHE A 83 15.87 -12.65 1.28
CA PHE A 83 15.62 -13.84 0.46
C PHE A 83 16.53 -13.93 -0.76
N THR A 84 16.75 -12.81 -1.45
CA THR A 84 17.52 -12.78 -2.70
C THR A 84 19.03 -12.75 -2.44
N GLY A 85 19.46 -12.39 -1.21
CA GLY A 85 20.87 -12.30 -0.84
C GLY A 85 21.57 -11.06 -1.40
N GLU A 86 20.80 -10.14 -2.00
CA GLU A 86 21.30 -8.94 -2.63
C GLU A 86 20.79 -7.73 -1.85
N PRO A 87 21.66 -6.97 -1.17
CA PRO A 87 21.26 -5.74 -0.50
C PRO A 87 20.99 -4.67 -1.57
N GLU A 88 19.71 -4.33 -1.71
CA GLU A 88 19.20 -3.05 -2.25
C GLU A 88 19.86 -2.53 -3.56
N ALA A 89 19.46 -3.07 -4.71
CA ALA A 89 19.52 -2.28 -5.95
C ALA A 89 18.36 -1.27 -5.94
N ALA A 90 18.66 -0.06 -5.44
CA ALA A 90 17.98 1.24 -5.51
C ALA A 90 16.48 1.30 -5.95
N PRO A 91 15.64 2.11 -5.27
CA PRO A 91 14.26 2.34 -5.66
C PRO A 91 14.19 2.92 -7.08
N LYS A 92 13.71 2.14 -8.05
CA LYS A 92 13.36 2.67 -9.37
C LYS A 92 12.08 3.46 -9.22
N GLU A 93 12.24 4.79 -9.24
CA GLU A 93 11.16 5.76 -9.40
C GLU A 93 10.17 5.29 -10.49
N PRO A 94 8.85 5.37 -10.25
CA PRO A 94 7.86 4.97 -11.24
C PRO A 94 7.80 6.01 -12.36
N ASN A 95 8.57 5.83 -13.43
CA ASN A 95 8.41 6.64 -14.63
C ASN A 95 7.09 6.21 -15.34
N PRO A 96 6.10 7.11 -15.53
CA PRO A 96 4.76 6.78 -16.02
C PRO A 96 4.74 6.16 -17.43
N PRO A 97 3.67 5.41 -17.77
CA PRO A 97 3.59 4.61 -18.99
C PRO A 97 3.72 5.46 -20.26
N THR A 98 4.60 4.98 -21.14
CA THR A 98 4.79 5.40 -22.53
C THR A 98 3.46 5.38 -23.27
N LYS A 99 2.87 6.57 -23.43
CA LYS A 99 1.80 6.84 -24.39
C LYS A 99 2.40 6.79 -25.79
N VAL A 100 1.97 5.79 -26.55
CA VAL A 100 2.14 5.62 -27.99
C VAL A 100 1.68 6.90 -28.70
N THR A 101 2.58 7.58 -29.42
CA THR A 101 2.24 8.69 -30.31
C THR A 101 2.29 8.21 -31.76
N LEU A 102 1.11 7.90 -32.30
CA LEU A 102 0.79 8.06 -33.73
C LEU A 102 -0.49 8.88 -33.82
N ALA A 103 -0.35 10.17 -34.13
CA ALA A 103 -1.29 10.96 -34.92
C ALA A 103 -0.68 12.34 -35.15
N ALA A 104 -0.54 12.66 -36.43
CA ALA A 104 -0.25 13.99 -36.92
C ALA A 104 -1.46 14.93 -36.76
N ASP A 105 -1.19 16.20 -37.05
CA ASP A 105 -2.11 17.29 -37.44
C ASP A 105 -2.56 18.33 -36.41
N ALA A 106 -2.31 19.58 -36.83
CA ALA A 106 -3.08 20.81 -36.63
C ALA A 106 -2.86 21.68 -35.37
N GLU A 107 -1.98 22.68 -35.56
CA GLU A 107 -2.15 24.12 -35.33
C GLU A 107 -2.98 24.70 -34.15
N VAL A 108 -2.28 25.56 -33.41
CA VAL A 108 -2.63 26.97 -33.05
C VAL A 108 -3.98 27.23 -32.37
N SER A 109 -3.93 27.62 -31.09
CA SER A 109 -4.59 28.85 -30.65
C SER A 109 -4.05 29.36 -29.32
N ALA A 110 -3.64 30.62 -29.32
CA ALA A 110 -3.21 31.40 -28.17
C ALA A 110 -4.40 32.08 -27.49
N SER A 111 -4.40 32.14 -26.15
CA SER A 111 -4.99 33.18 -25.28
C SER A 111 -4.89 32.68 -23.82
N GLU A 112 -3.92 33.11 -23.02
CA GLU A 112 -3.79 34.39 -22.30
C GLU A 112 -4.77 34.56 -21.12
N VAL A 113 -4.14 34.55 -19.92
CA VAL A 113 -4.44 35.22 -18.65
C VAL A 113 -5.76 35.01 -17.91
N SER A 114 -5.64 34.56 -16.65
CA SER A 114 -6.43 35.06 -15.51
C SER A 114 -5.71 34.68 -14.21
N ASP A 115 -4.83 35.58 -13.80
CA ASP A 115 -4.26 35.71 -12.46
C ASP A 115 -5.39 35.98 -11.45
N VAL A 116 -5.54 35.14 -10.42
CA VAL A 116 -6.19 35.53 -9.16
C VAL A 116 -5.33 35.02 -8.01
N LYS A 117 -4.48 35.93 -7.55
CA LYS A 117 -3.96 35.99 -6.18
C LYS A 117 -5.11 36.25 -5.20
N ALA A 118 -5.28 35.38 -4.21
CA ALA A 118 -5.93 35.72 -2.95
C ALA A 118 -5.29 34.92 -1.81
N GLU A 119 -4.62 35.67 -0.94
CA GLU A 119 -3.96 35.30 0.30
C GLU A 119 -4.94 34.80 1.38
N VAL A 120 -4.43 33.85 2.18
CA VAL A 120 -4.37 33.85 3.65
C VAL A 120 -5.69 33.92 4.43
N GLY A 121 -6.03 32.77 5.03
CA GLY A 121 -6.85 32.66 6.24
C GLY A 121 -6.15 31.73 7.23
N GLU A 122 -5.30 32.33 8.06
CA GLU A 122 -4.71 31.73 9.26
C GLU A 122 -5.75 31.83 10.38
N ALA A 123 -6.11 30.70 10.99
CA ALA A 123 -6.82 30.65 12.25
C ALA A 123 -6.40 29.36 12.97
N ASP A 124 -5.51 29.60 13.94
CA ASP A 124 -4.87 28.72 14.88
C ASP A 124 -5.86 28.10 15.89
N GLU A 125 -5.35 27.10 16.57
CA GLU A 125 -5.96 26.22 17.56
C GLU A 125 -6.62 26.96 18.74
N GLU A 126 -7.77 26.44 19.22
CA GLU A 126 -8.05 26.43 20.66
C GLU A 126 -8.88 25.19 21.05
N GLU A 127 -8.18 24.24 21.66
CA GLU A 127 -8.49 23.58 22.93
C GLU A 127 -9.97 23.55 23.40
N SER A 128 -10.53 22.35 23.53
CA SER A 128 -11.47 22.06 24.62
C SER A 128 -11.55 20.56 24.88
N GLU A 129 -10.80 20.13 25.89
CA GLU A 129 -11.13 18.94 26.69
C GLU A 129 -12.52 19.10 27.31
N PRO A 130 -13.35 18.05 27.38
CA PRO A 130 -14.29 17.92 28.47
C PRO A 130 -13.72 16.98 29.53
N GLN A 131 -13.36 17.58 30.66
CA GLN A 131 -13.05 16.90 31.91
C GLN A 131 -14.21 16.03 32.37
N VAL A 132 -13.78 14.89 32.90
CA VAL A 132 -14.55 13.92 33.67
C VAL A 132 -14.86 14.50 35.05
N GLU A 133 -16.13 14.73 35.36
CA GLU A 133 -16.61 14.80 36.75
C GLU A 133 -17.81 13.85 36.89
N GLY A 134 -17.54 12.73 37.54
CA GLY A 134 -18.51 11.76 38.00
C GLY A 134 -17.99 11.22 39.31
N GLU A 135 -18.03 12.05 40.35
CA GLU A 135 -17.85 11.61 41.71
C GLU A 135 -19.22 11.57 42.42
N GLU A 136 -19.35 10.47 43.14
CA GLU A 136 -20.46 9.90 43.85
C GLU A 136 -21.03 10.83 44.94
N SER A 137 -22.35 10.86 45.08
CA SER A 137 -23.06 11.17 46.33
C SER A 137 -24.40 10.46 46.34
#